data_AF-A0A975E6N7-F1
#
_entry.id   AF-A0A975E6N7-F1
#
_cell.length_a   1.000
_cell.length_b   1.000
_cell.length_c   1.000
_cell.angle_alpha   90.00
_cell.angle_beta   90.00
_cell.angle_gamma   90.00
#
_symmetry.space_group_name_H-M   'P 1'
#
loop_
_entity.id
_entity.type
_entity.pdbx_description
1 polymer ?
#
loop_
_entity_poly.entity_id
_entity_poly.type
_entity_poly.pdbx_seq_one_letter_code
_entity_poly.pdbx_strand_id
1 'polypeptide(L)'
;MKAPRRVRQAPLALACGLLVAATGAHAHGWVSAPASRSALCNSRVNTGCGPVQYEPQSLEAPSGFPQGGPPDGHIASANQTQFSQLDAQTSTRWERRPLTAGPVDFKWTFTAPHITRNYRYYITRPDWNPNSQLARASFDTTPFCTIDGMMQPAPNPATHHCTAPARSGYHVILAVWEVGDTANSFYQVIDADFGGTSAPAPAPAPAPAPAPAPAPAPAPAPAPAPAPAPAPAPAPAPAPAPAPAPAPAPAPAPAPALPPTAAPAPAPAVNTNSKAGGCTLVTSGDAPVDPALGGMAMLAAFAVWRRRKAEATRSDNSVET
;
A
#
# COMPACT_ATOMS: atom_id res chain seq x y z
N MET A 1 11.54 -23.40 78.38
CA MET A 1 10.33 -23.60 77.56
C MET A 1 10.53 -22.86 76.24
N LYS A 2 10.76 -23.57 75.13
CA LYS A 2 10.97 -22.99 73.79
C LYS A 2 9.62 -22.92 73.05
N ALA A 3 9.21 -21.73 72.63
CA ALA A 3 7.97 -21.50 71.88
C ALA A 3 8.05 -22.07 70.45
N PRO A 4 6.93 -22.55 69.86
CA PRO A 4 6.94 -23.17 68.54
C PRO A 4 6.99 -22.12 67.42
N ARG A 5 7.83 -22.36 66.40
CA ARG A 5 7.88 -21.57 65.16
C ARG A 5 6.59 -21.76 64.36
N ARG A 6 5.80 -20.70 64.19
CA ARG A 6 4.71 -20.66 63.19
C ARG A 6 5.29 -20.57 61.79
N VAL A 7 5.11 -21.61 60.99
CA VAL A 7 5.30 -21.55 59.53
C VAL A 7 4.12 -20.77 58.96
N ARG A 8 4.38 -19.56 58.43
CA ARG A 8 3.37 -18.79 57.67
C ARG A 8 3.35 -19.33 56.24
N GLN A 9 2.26 -19.99 55.85
CA GLN A 9 1.97 -20.29 54.46
C GLN A 9 1.61 -18.99 53.75
N ALA A 10 2.43 -18.58 52.78
CA ALA A 10 2.12 -17.46 51.90
C ALA A 10 1.16 -17.95 50.79
N PRO A 11 0.08 -17.22 50.47
CA PRO A 11 -0.80 -17.60 49.38
C PRO A 11 -0.07 -17.40 48.05
N LEU A 12 0.02 -18.47 47.27
CA LEU A 12 0.51 -18.44 45.90
C LEU A 12 -0.54 -17.72 45.04
N ALA A 13 -0.38 -16.41 44.85
CA ALA A 13 -1.21 -15.63 43.95
C ALA A 13 -0.89 -16.03 42.50
N LEU A 14 -1.79 -16.77 41.87
CA LEU A 14 -1.73 -17.10 40.45
C LEU A 14 -2.00 -15.82 39.64
N ALA A 15 -0.93 -15.14 39.23
CA ALA A 15 -1.02 -14.00 38.33
C ALA A 15 -1.45 -14.50 36.93
N CYS A 16 -2.74 -14.37 36.63
CA CYS A 16 -3.27 -14.56 35.29
C CYS A 16 -2.83 -13.36 34.44
N GLY A 17 -1.69 -13.49 33.75
CA GLY A 17 -1.18 -12.47 32.85
C GLY A 17 -2.11 -12.33 31.64
N LEU A 18 -2.89 -11.26 31.58
CA LEU A 18 -3.49 -10.83 30.31
C LEU A 18 -2.35 -10.46 29.35
N LEU A 19 -2.06 -11.33 28.39
CA LEU A 19 -1.37 -10.92 27.17
C LEU A 19 -2.32 -10.00 26.39
N VAL A 20 -2.18 -8.69 26.59
CA VAL A 20 -2.72 -7.71 25.66
C VAL A 20 -1.88 -7.81 24.39
N ALA A 21 -2.40 -8.51 23.38
CA ALA A 21 -1.86 -8.41 22.03
C ALA A 21 -2.13 -6.98 21.56
N ALA A 22 -1.11 -6.14 21.52
CA ALA A 22 -1.19 -4.83 20.89
C ALA A 22 -1.42 -5.05 19.39
N THR A 23 -2.67 -4.91 18.95
CA THR A 23 -2.97 -4.77 17.53
C THR A 23 -2.34 -3.45 17.09
N GLY A 24 -1.21 -3.51 16.39
CA GLY A 24 -0.59 -2.34 15.79
C GLY A 24 -1.62 -1.62 14.94
N ALA A 25 -1.96 -0.39 15.30
CA ALA A 25 -2.80 0.45 14.47
C ALA A 25 -1.94 0.81 13.25
N HIS A 26 -2.17 0.14 12.11
CA HIS A 26 -1.35 0.34 10.93
C HIS A 26 -1.74 1.65 10.24
N ALA A 27 -0.93 2.68 10.41
CA ALA A 27 -1.02 3.91 9.65
C ALA A 27 -0.51 3.71 8.24
N HIS A 28 -1.07 4.45 7.28
CA HIS A 28 -0.70 4.30 5.88
C HIS A 28 -1.01 5.57 5.09
N GLY A 29 0.02 6.14 4.46
CA GLY A 29 -0.14 7.33 3.64
C GLY A 29 1.07 7.64 2.76
N TRP A 30 0.82 8.42 1.70
CA TRP A 30 1.85 8.90 0.79
C TRP A 30 1.56 10.30 0.27
N VAL A 31 2.60 10.98 -0.20
CA VAL A 31 2.44 12.27 -0.89
C VAL A 31 2.02 12.00 -2.33
N SER A 32 0.79 12.35 -2.67
CA SER A 32 0.21 12.18 -4.00
C SER A 32 0.47 13.36 -4.93
N ALA A 33 0.72 14.56 -4.40
CA ALA A 33 1.10 15.73 -5.19
C ALA A 33 2.04 16.69 -4.41
N PRO A 34 3.14 17.19 -5.02
CA PRO A 34 3.84 16.55 -6.13
C PRO A 34 4.14 15.08 -5.79
N ALA A 35 3.92 14.18 -6.75
CA ALA A 35 3.97 12.74 -6.50
C ALA A 35 5.33 12.32 -5.92
N SER A 36 5.32 11.61 -4.79
CA SER A 36 6.53 11.05 -4.18
C SER A 36 7.20 10.01 -5.06
N ARG A 37 8.45 9.68 -4.76
CA ARG A 37 9.22 8.61 -5.41
C ARG A 37 8.46 7.28 -5.39
N SER A 38 7.88 6.92 -4.25
CA SER A 38 7.08 5.71 -4.06
C SER A 38 5.75 5.79 -4.84
N ALA A 39 5.09 6.96 -4.89
CA ALA A 39 3.90 7.17 -5.71
C ALA A 39 4.20 6.98 -7.20
N LEU A 40 5.35 7.50 -7.68
CA LEU A 40 5.81 7.31 -9.05
C LEU A 40 6.22 5.86 -9.35
N CYS A 41 6.70 5.11 -8.35
CA CYS A 41 6.86 3.65 -8.48
C CYS A 41 5.49 2.95 -8.63
N ASN A 42 4.50 3.37 -7.83
CA ASN A 42 3.15 2.84 -7.92
C ASN A 42 2.49 3.11 -9.28
N SER A 43 2.70 4.29 -9.86
CA SER A 43 2.22 4.63 -11.20
C SER A 43 3.10 4.11 -12.35
N ARG A 44 4.13 3.30 -12.05
CA ARG A 44 5.07 2.72 -13.04
C ARG A 44 5.88 3.73 -13.83
N VAL A 45 5.99 4.97 -13.34
CA VAL A 45 6.85 6.00 -13.91
C VAL A 45 8.30 5.76 -13.49
N ASN A 46 8.52 5.53 -12.19
CA ASN A 46 9.78 4.98 -11.71
C ASN A 46 9.78 3.47 -11.90
N THR A 47 10.89 2.92 -12.38
CA THR A 47 11.08 1.47 -12.59
C THR A 47 12.12 0.91 -11.61
N GLY A 48 12.17 -0.42 -11.50
CA GLY A 48 13.12 -1.11 -10.61
C GLY A 48 12.90 -0.81 -9.12
N CYS A 49 11.65 -0.56 -8.71
CA CYS A 49 11.32 -0.14 -7.33
C CYS A 49 11.10 -1.30 -6.36
N GLY A 50 11.02 -2.56 -6.83
CA GLY A 50 10.68 -3.68 -5.97
C GLY A 50 9.24 -3.63 -5.43
N PRO A 51 8.96 -4.27 -4.28
CA PRO A 51 7.62 -4.40 -3.70
C PRO A 51 6.88 -3.08 -3.43
N VAL A 52 7.58 -1.98 -3.14
CA VAL A 52 6.94 -0.69 -2.78
C VAL A 52 6.02 -0.14 -3.89
N GLN A 53 6.21 -0.57 -5.15
CA GLN A 53 5.34 -0.21 -6.25
C GLN A 53 3.88 -0.70 -6.07
N TYR A 54 3.63 -1.61 -5.13
CA TYR A 54 2.28 -2.10 -4.80
C TYR A 54 1.70 -1.44 -3.54
N GLU A 55 2.54 -0.76 -2.76
CA GLU A 55 2.16 -0.21 -1.47
C GLU A 55 2.95 1.06 -1.10
N PRO A 56 2.81 2.16 -1.89
CA PRO A 56 3.50 3.41 -1.62
C PRO A 56 3.20 4.01 -0.24
N GLN A 57 2.10 3.59 0.37
CA GLN A 57 1.61 4.05 1.67
C GLN A 57 2.35 3.47 2.88
N SER A 58 3.22 2.47 2.70
CA SER A 58 3.73 1.61 3.79
C SER A 58 5.13 2.00 4.31
N LEU A 59 5.67 3.17 3.95
CA LEU A 59 7.02 3.62 4.34
C LEU A 59 7.10 4.13 5.78
N GLU A 60 6.83 3.23 6.72
CA GLU A 60 6.80 3.46 8.16
C GLU A 60 8.15 3.15 8.83
N ALA A 61 8.57 4.01 9.76
CA ALA A 61 9.73 3.80 10.63
C ALA A 61 9.56 4.56 11.95
N PRO A 62 10.42 4.36 12.96
CA PRO A 62 10.37 5.15 14.20
C PRO A 62 10.35 6.66 13.93
N SER A 63 9.68 7.42 14.80
CA SER A 63 9.62 8.88 14.72
C SER A 63 10.94 9.55 15.15
N GLY A 64 10.98 10.89 15.04
CA GLY A 64 12.03 11.71 15.65
C GLY A 64 13.15 12.11 14.71
N PHE A 65 13.01 11.93 13.39
CA PHE A 65 13.95 12.53 12.44
C PHE A 65 14.11 14.04 12.71
N PRO A 66 15.32 14.61 12.66
CA PRO A 66 16.59 13.99 12.30
C PRO A 66 17.36 13.30 13.45
N GLN A 67 17.01 13.52 14.72
CA GLN A 67 17.73 12.93 15.87
C GLN A 67 17.50 11.42 16.01
N GLY A 68 16.32 10.96 15.61
CA GLY A 68 15.93 9.56 15.49
C GLY A 68 15.51 9.22 14.05
N GLY A 69 14.56 8.31 13.88
CA GLY A 69 14.09 7.85 12.58
C GLY A 69 15.04 6.89 11.85
N PRO A 70 14.81 6.62 10.55
CA PRO A 70 15.65 5.74 9.74
C PRO A 70 17.14 6.15 9.78
N PRO A 71 18.08 5.20 9.79
CA PRO A 71 19.50 5.51 9.72
C PRO A 71 19.86 6.12 8.35
N ASP A 72 21.02 6.77 8.29
CA ASP A 72 21.58 7.28 7.05
C ASP A 72 21.75 6.15 6.02
N GLY A 73 21.53 6.46 4.75
CA GLY A 73 21.49 5.48 3.67
C GLY A 73 20.16 4.74 3.53
N HIS A 74 19.25 4.85 4.51
CA HIS A 74 17.97 4.14 4.55
C HIS A 74 16.76 5.05 4.80
N ILE A 75 16.92 6.35 4.54
CA ILE A 75 15.86 7.34 4.74
C ILE A 75 14.70 7.13 3.76
N ALA A 76 14.99 6.82 2.49
CA ALA A 76 13.97 6.71 1.45
C ALA A 76 13.15 5.42 1.55
N SER A 77 13.76 4.32 2.00
CA SER A 77 13.09 3.04 2.27
C SER A 77 12.42 2.96 3.64
N ALA A 78 12.55 4.00 4.48
CA ALA A 78 12.18 3.96 5.89
C ALA A 78 12.82 2.77 6.64
N ASN A 79 14.08 2.43 6.30
CA ASN A 79 14.80 1.28 6.86
C ASN A 79 14.12 -0.09 6.68
N GLN A 80 13.21 -0.21 5.72
CA GLN A 80 12.56 -1.47 5.42
C GLN A 80 13.31 -2.20 4.31
N THR A 81 13.85 -3.37 4.63
CA THR A 81 14.68 -4.17 3.71
C THR A 81 13.95 -4.50 2.41
N GLN A 82 12.64 -4.77 2.49
CA GLN A 82 11.77 -5.04 1.34
C GLN A 82 11.58 -3.84 0.39
N PHE A 83 11.90 -2.61 0.83
CA PHE A 83 11.80 -1.38 0.03
C PHE A 83 13.16 -0.73 -0.24
N SER A 84 14.26 -1.46 0.02
CA SER A 84 15.64 -0.99 -0.12
C SER A 84 16.00 -0.42 -1.49
N GLN A 85 15.27 -0.78 -2.55
CA GLN A 85 15.44 -0.20 -3.88
C GLN A 85 15.22 1.32 -3.92
N LEU A 86 14.44 1.88 -3.00
CA LEU A 86 14.24 3.33 -2.89
C LEU A 86 15.48 4.07 -2.42
N ASP A 87 16.42 3.39 -1.76
CA ASP A 87 17.67 3.98 -1.26
C ASP A 87 18.74 4.14 -2.35
N ALA A 88 18.51 3.58 -3.55
CA ALA A 88 19.36 3.83 -4.70
C ALA A 88 19.36 5.33 -5.02
N GLN A 89 20.55 5.92 -5.21
CA GLN A 89 20.66 7.36 -5.43
C GLN A 89 21.77 7.66 -6.43
N THR A 90 21.34 8.14 -7.60
CA THR A 90 22.20 8.79 -8.61
C THR A 90 21.46 10.01 -9.15
N SER A 91 22.17 10.90 -9.82
CA SER A 91 21.57 12.09 -10.43
C SER A 91 20.48 11.75 -11.44
N THR A 92 20.46 10.54 -12.02
CA THR A 92 19.51 10.14 -13.06
C THR A 92 18.59 8.99 -12.66
N ARG A 93 18.69 8.48 -11.43
CA ARG A 93 17.96 7.27 -11.01
C ARG A 93 16.44 7.46 -10.97
N TRP A 94 15.98 8.65 -10.62
CA TRP A 94 14.57 8.92 -10.31
C TRP A 94 14.00 10.00 -11.19
N GLU A 95 12.75 9.78 -11.61
CA GLU A 95 11.95 10.79 -12.29
C GLU A 95 11.66 11.96 -11.36
N ARG A 96 11.79 13.19 -11.86
CA ARG A 96 11.66 14.41 -11.06
C ARG A 96 10.34 15.12 -11.34
N ARG A 97 9.84 15.85 -10.35
CA ARG A 97 8.68 16.74 -10.48
C ARG A 97 9.17 18.17 -10.65
N PRO A 98 8.66 18.94 -11.63
CA PRO A 98 9.02 20.34 -11.77
C PRO A 98 8.48 21.12 -10.58
N LEU A 99 9.37 21.82 -9.87
CA LEU A 99 9.04 22.69 -8.75
C LEU A 99 9.70 24.06 -8.96
N THR A 100 9.16 25.08 -8.31
CA THR A 100 9.79 26.40 -8.22
C THR A 100 9.86 26.82 -6.76
N ALA A 101 10.77 27.73 -6.44
CA ALA A 101 10.79 28.35 -5.13
C ALA A 101 9.52 29.19 -4.91
N GLY A 102 9.06 29.28 -3.67
CA GLY A 102 7.82 29.97 -3.33
C GLY A 102 6.66 29.02 -2.98
N PRO A 103 5.40 29.48 -3.10
CA PRO A 103 4.24 28.70 -2.71
C PRO A 103 4.15 27.34 -3.40
N VAL A 104 3.97 26.28 -2.63
CA VAL A 104 3.79 24.91 -3.11
C VAL A 104 2.79 24.17 -2.21
N ASP A 105 1.92 23.41 -2.84
CA ASP A 105 0.98 22.54 -2.15
C ASP A 105 1.52 21.12 -2.10
N PHE A 106 1.57 20.54 -0.90
CA PHE A 106 1.81 19.12 -0.68
C PHE A 106 0.52 18.42 -0.29
N LYS A 107 0.09 17.47 -1.11
CA LYS A 107 -1.10 16.66 -0.88
C LYS A 107 -0.72 15.26 -0.41
N TRP A 108 -1.21 14.87 0.75
CA TRP A 108 -1.16 13.50 1.25
C TRP A 108 -2.46 12.76 0.94
N THR A 109 -2.32 11.49 0.59
CA THR A 109 -3.42 10.53 0.50
C THR A 109 -3.20 9.43 1.52
N PHE A 110 -4.27 9.01 2.20
CA PHE A 110 -4.22 7.98 3.24
C PHE A 110 -5.14 6.81 2.87
N THR A 111 -4.67 5.59 3.06
CA THR A 111 -5.57 4.40 3.07
C THR A 111 -6.10 4.13 4.47
N ALA A 112 -5.36 4.54 5.49
CA ALA A 112 -5.75 4.53 6.89
C ALA A 112 -5.28 5.84 7.54
N PRO A 113 -6.16 6.84 7.73
CA PRO A 113 -5.83 8.05 8.48
C PRO A 113 -5.66 7.75 9.98
N HIS A 114 -4.69 8.37 10.64
CA HIS A 114 -4.42 8.20 12.08
C HIS A 114 -4.32 9.54 12.80
N ILE A 115 -4.37 9.50 14.13
CA ILE A 115 -4.05 10.64 14.98
C ILE A 115 -2.68 11.17 14.57
N THR A 116 -2.60 12.46 14.28
CA THR A 116 -1.40 13.05 13.71
C THR A 116 -0.79 14.05 14.67
N ARG A 117 0.51 13.90 14.94
CA ARG A 117 1.27 14.86 15.73
C ARG A 117 1.63 16.06 14.87
N ASN A 118 2.28 15.83 13.72
CA ASN A 118 2.65 16.88 12.79
C ASN A 118 3.04 16.30 11.42
N TYR A 119 3.24 17.22 10.47
CA TYR A 119 3.96 16.96 9.23
C TYR A 119 5.16 17.90 9.15
N ARG A 120 6.31 17.39 8.69
CA ARG A 120 7.55 18.16 8.54
C ARG A 120 8.15 17.94 7.16
N TYR A 121 8.55 19.02 6.52
CA TYR A 121 9.14 19.00 5.18
C TYR A 121 10.57 19.52 5.22
N TYR A 122 11.50 18.68 4.79
CA TYR A 122 12.93 18.99 4.68
C TYR A 122 13.31 19.01 3.21
N ILE A 123 14.39 19.72 2.88
CA ILE A 123 14.93 19.74 1.52
C ILE A 123 16.44 19.55 1.57
N THR A 124 17.01 18.97 0.51
CA THR A 124 18.45 18.83 0.41
C THR A 124 19.16 20.19 0.41
N ARG A 125 20.38 20.20 0.93
CA ARG A 125 21.25 21.39 0.92
C ARG A 125 21.61 21.79 -0.52
N PRO A 126 21.98 23.06 -0.78
CA PRO A 126 22.43 23.48 -2.10
C PRO A 126 23.61 22.67 -2.65
N ASP A 127 24.51 22.22 -1.78
CA ASP A 127 25.74 21.48 -2.09
C ASP A 127 25.62 19.96 -1.93
N TRP A 128 24.40 19.42 -1.82
CA TRP A 128 24.19 17.98 -1.66
C TRP A 128 24.73 17.19 -2.87
N ASN A 129 25.25 15.98 -2.62
CA ASN A 129 25.71 15.09 -3.69
C ASN A 129 24.56 14.18 -4.18
N PRO A 130 24.04 14.37 -5.41
CA PRO A 130 22.94 13.55 -5.94
C PRO A 130 23.36 12.11 -6.29
N ASN A 131 24.65 11.80 -6.23
CA ASN A 131 25.24 10.48 -6.48
C ASN A 131 25.69 9.76 -5.21
N SER A 132 25.22 10.21 -4.04
CA SER A 132 25.42 9.51 -2.76
C SER A 132 24.07 9.21 -2.14
N GLN A 133 23.98 8.09 -1.41
CA GLN A 133 22.76 7.75 -0.68
C GLN A 133 22.35 8.88 0.27
N LEU A 134 21.04 9.05 0.45
CA LEU A 134 20.49 10.09 1.30
C LEU A 134 20.88 9.87 2.75
N ALA A 135 21.47 10.89 3.36
CA ALA A 135 21.86 10.93 4.75
C ALA A 135 21.38 12.24 5.37
N ARG A 136 21.41 12.35 6.70
CA ARG A 136 21.13 13.62 7.40
C ARG A 136 21.99 14.77 6.87
N ALA A 137 23.25 14.48 6.50
CA ALA A 137 24.16 15.45 5.90
C ALA A 137 23.70 15.98 4.52
N SER A 138 22.83 15.24 3.82
CA SER A 138 22.24 15.68 2.54
C SER A 138 21.19 16.78 2.73
N PHE A 139 20.59 16.92 3.92
CA PHE A 139 19.43 17.77 4.18
C PHE A 139 19.76 19.01 5.03
N ASP A 140 18.98 20.07 4.79
CA ASP A 140 18.73 21.06 5.84
C ASP A 140 17.87 20.38 6.91
N THR A 141 18.44 20.19 8.10
CA THR A 141 17.79 19.46 9.21
C THR A 141 16.75 20.29 9.95
N THR A 142 16.59 21.57 9.59
CA THR A 142 15.46 22.40 9.99
C THR A 142 14.40 22.29 8.89
N PRO A 143 13.17 21.86 9.20
CA PRO A 143 12.14 21.75 8.18
C PRO A 143 11.75 23.15 7.67
N PHE A 144 11.62 23.31 6.35
CA PHE A 144 11.17 24.57 5.76
C PHE A 144 9.66 24.78 5.91
N CYS A 145 8.91 23.71 6.24
CA CYS A 145 7.48 23.76 6.48
C CYS A 145 7.12 22.73 7.57
N THR A 146 6.33 23.16 8.56
CA THR A 146 5.78 22.29 9.62
C THR A 146 4.29 22.56 9.73
N ILE A 147 3.49 21.49 9.73
CA ILE A 147 2.03 21.55 9.89
C ILE A 147 1.68 20.83 11.18
N ASP A 148 0.98 21.50 12.08
CA ASP A 148 0.49 20.87 13.32
C ASP A 148 -0.68 19.94 12.98
N GLY A 149 -0.60 18.69 13.45
CA GLY A 149 -1.68 17.71 13.32
C GLY A 149 -2.78 17.89 14.36
N MET A 150 -2.56 18.76 15.35
CA MET A 150 -3.48 19.06 16.45
C MET A 150 -3.90 17.82 17.26
N MET A 151 -3.11 16.74 17.18
CA MET A 151 -3.46 15.42 17.72
C MET A 151 -4.85 14.95 17.27
N GLN A 152 -5.22 15.24 16.01
CA GLN A 152 -6.47 14.81 15.38
C GLN A 152 -6.22 13.79 14.26
N PRO A 153 -7.23 12.99 13.87
CA PRO A 153 -7.13 12.16 12.68
C PRO A 153 -6.78 13.01 11.44
N ALA A 154 -5.84 12.54 10.62
CA ALA A 154 -5.46 13.21 9.39
C ALA A 154 -6.67 13.40 8.44
N PRO A 155 -6.89 14.61 7.87
CA PRO A 155 -7.82 14.78 6.76
C PRO A 155 -7.41 13.90 5.56
N ASN A 156 -8.36 13.42 4.76
CA ASN A 156 -8.05 12.61 3.59
C ASN A 156 -8.85 13.07 2.35
N PRO A 157 -8.21 13.74 1.38
CA PRO A 157 -6.78 14.08 1.36
C PRO A 157 -6.44 15.20 2.35
N ALA A 158 -5.19 15.24 2.84
CA ALA A 158 -4.65 16.41 3.52
C ALA A 158 -3.87 17.26 2.51
N THR A 159 -4.08 18.57 2.51
CA THR A 159 -3.35 19.51 1.66
C THR A 159 -2.63 20.52 2.55
N HIS A 160 -1.33 20.67 2.33
CA HIS A 160 -0.47 21.54 3.11
C HIS A 160 0.11 22.62 2.22
N HIS A 161 -0.12 23.87 2.62
CA HIS A 161 0.39 25.05 1.94
C HIS A 161 1.76 25.40 2.53
N CYS A 162 2.81 25.26 1.73
CA CYS A 162 4.18 25.50 2.14
C CYS A 162 4.84 26.54 1.24
N THR A 163 6.00 27.06 1.68
CA THR A 163 6.85 27.91 0.84
C THR A 163 8.18 27.19 0.62
N ALA A 164 8.40 26.66 -0.57
CA ALA A 164 9.64 25.99 -0.93
C ALA A 164 10.81 27.01 -0.96
N PRO A 165 11.95 26.70 -0.33
CA PRO A 165 13.12 27.58 -0.36
C PRO A 165 13.72 27.66 -1.76
N ALA A 166 14.48 28.73 -2.01
CA ALA A 166 15.23 28.89 -3.25
C ALA A 166 16.25 27.76 -3.43
N ARG A 167 16.17 27.09 -4.58
CA ARG A 167 17.03 25.99 -5.04
C ARG A 167 17.15 26.03 -6.56
N SER A 168 18.10 25.27 -7.09
CA SER A 168 18.31 25.11 -8.53
C SER A 168 18.74 23.70 -8.85
N GLY A 169 18.19 23.14 -9.92
CA GLY A 169 18.46 21.80 -10.41
C GLY A 169 17.78 20.74 -9.54
N TYR A 170 18.43 19.57 -9.46
CA TYR A 170 17.88 18.43 -8.76
C TYR A 170 18.01 18.57 -7.25
N HIS A 171 16.89 18.43 -6.54
CA HIS A 171 16.82 18.33 -5.09
C HIS A 171 15.89 17.21 -4.66
N VAL A 172 16.01 16.78 -3.40
CA VAL A 172 15.08 15.85 -2.78
C VAL A 172 14.39 16.56 -1.63
N ILE A 173 13.06 16.47 -1.61
CA ILE A 173 12.24 16.90 -0.47
C ILE A 173 11.88 15.66 0.33
N LEU A 174 12.09 15.69 1.64
CA LEU A 174 11.65 14.65 2.56
C LEU A 174 10.42 15.17 3.31
N ALA A 175 9.27 14.55 3.05
CA ALA A 175 8.04 14.77 3.78
C ALA A 175 7.89 13.68 4.86
N VAL A 176 7.76 14.08 6.11
CA VAL A 176 7.61 13.20 7.27
C VAL A 176 6.25 13.44 7.89
N TRP A 177 5.42 12.40 7.98
CA TRP A 177 4.17 12.41 8.75
C TRP A 177 4.42 11.72 10.08
N GLU A 178 4.36 12.48 11.18
CA GLU A 178 4.46 11.91 12.53
C GLU A 178 3.10 11.50 13.06
N VAL A 179 2.96 10.22 13.36
CA VAL A 179 1.75 9.68 13.96
C VAL A 179 1.75 10.00 15.46
N GLY A 180 0.60 10.46 15.95
CA GLY A 180 0.41 10.93 17.31
C GLY A 180 0.13 9.83 18.33
N ASP A 181 -0.51 8.75 17.89
CA ASP A 181 -0.90 7.59 18.72
C ASP A 181 0.02 6.37 18.57
N THR A 182 1.12 6.50 17.81
CA THR A 182 2.18 5.50 17.74
C THR A 182 3.57 6.14 17.92
N ALA A 183 4.59 5.30 18.01
CA ALA A 183 5.99 5.73 18.03
C ALA A 183 6.56 5.99 16.62
N ASN A 184 5.77 5.78 15.56
CA ASN A 184 6.24 5.74 14.18
C ASN A 184 5.84 6.96 13.35
N SER A 185 6.52 7.11 12.22
CA SER A 185 6.31 8.15 11.21
C SER A 185 6.38 7.55 9.81
N PHE A 186 5.77 8.23 8.85
CA PHE A 186 5.85 7.87 7.43
C PHE A 186 6.81 8.80 6.71
N TYR A 187 7.72 8.21 5.93
CA TYR A 187 8.81 8.90 5.26
C TYR A 187 8.58 8.86 3.75
N GLN A 188 8.36 10.03 3.14
CA GLN A 188 8.13 10.16 1.71
C GLN A 188 9.14 11.11 1.09
N VAL A 189 9.99 10.58 0.21
CA VAL A 189 10.90 11.40 -0.59
C VAL A 189 10.24 11.82 -1.91
N ILE A 190 10.46 13.05 -2.32
CA ILE A 190 9.97 13.65 -3.56
C ILE A 190 11.19 14.14 -4.32
N ASP A 191 11.40 13.59 -5.52
CA ASP A 191 12.45 14.02 -6.42
C ASP A 191 11.97 15.28 -7.16
N ALA A 192 12.62 16.41 -6.92
CA ALA A 192 12.22 17.73 -7.41
C ALA A 192 13.26 18.32 -8.35
N ASP A 193 12.79 18.94 -9.43
CA ASP A 193 13.63 19.75 -10.33
C ASP A 193 13.23 21.21 -10.19
N PHE A 194 14.13 22.03 -9.63
CA PHE A 194 13.94 23.46 -9.42
C PHE A 194 14.36 24.32 -10.63
N GLY A 195 14.71 23.71 -11.76
CA GLY A 195 15.17 24.43 -12.94
C GLY A 195 16.54 25.12 -12.75
N GLY A 196 16.94 25.98 -13.67
CA GLY A 196 18.35 26.36 -13.87
C GLY A 196 18.73 27.84 -13.81
N THR A 197 18.03 28.71 -13.06
CA THR A 197 18.57 30.04 -12.74
C THR A 197 18.38 30.37 -11.25
N SER A 198 19.41 30.12 -10.46
CA SER A 198 19.53 30.56 -9.06
C SER A 198 19.87 32.06 -8.97
N ALA A 199 18.85 32.91 -9.06
CA ALA A 199 18.79 34.25 -8.45
C ALA A 199 17.33 34.75 -8.48
N PRO A 200 16.81 35.46 -7.45
CA PRO A 200 15.73 36.39 -7.74
C PRO A 200 16.31 37.42 -8.72
N ALA A 201 15.79 37.49 -9.94
CA ALA A 201 16.11 38.58 -10.83
C ALA A 201 15.80 39.90 -10.10
N PRO A 202 16.65 40.94 -10.18
CA PRO A 202 16.23 42.28 -9.81
C PRO A 202 14.90 42.58 -10.50
N ALA A 203 13.97 43.24 -9.81
CA ALA A 203 12.71 43.64 -10.41
C ALA A 203 12.98 44.28 -11.79
N PRO A 204 12.32 43.83 -12.87
CA PRO A 204 12.55 44.40 -14.19
C PRO A 204 12.27 45.91 -14.12
N ALA A 205 13.16 46.71 -14.70
CA ALA A 205 12.88 48.12 -14.92
C ALA A 205 11.52 48.26 -15.62
N PRO A 206 10.68 49.24 -15.26
CA PRO A 206 9.35 49.38 -15.83
C PRO A 206 9.44 49.40 -17.36
N ALA A 207 8.70 48.49 -18.00
CA ALA A 207 8.65 48.39 -19.45
C ALA A 207 8.16 49.73 -20.05
N PRO A 208 8.68 50.14 -21.23
CA PRO A 208 8.10 51.26 -21.98
C PRO A 208 6.59 51.04 -22.15
N ALA A 209 5.81 52.11 -22.01
CA ALA A 209 4.37 52.06 -22.16
C ALA A 209 3.98 51.38 -23.50
N PRO A 210 3.08 50.38 -23.49
CA PRO A 210 2.71 49.67 -24.70
C PRO A 210 2.07 50.63 -25.71
N ALA A 211 2.45 50.45 -26.99
CA ALA A 211 1.79 51.14 -28.10
C ALA A 211 0.29 50.80 -28.11
N PRO A 212 -0.59 51.73 -28.53
CA PRO A 212 -2.03 51.51 -28.55
C PRO A 212 -2.41 50.22 -29.30
N ALA A 213 -3.22 49.38 -28.66
CA ALA A 213 -3.67 48.13 -29.24
C ALA A 213 -4.51 48.38 -30.53
N PRO A 214 -4.35 47.56 -31.58
CA PRO A 214 -5.24 47.60 -32.74
C PRO A 214 -6.70 47.40 -32.33
N ALA A 215 -7.61 48.11 -33.00
CA ALA A 215 -9.04 48.01 -32.75
C ALA A 215 -9.54 46.55 -32.91
N PRO A 216 -10.41 46.05 -32.01
CA PRO A 216 -10.92 44.68 -32.09
C PRO A 216 -11.64 44.42 -33.41
N ALA A 217 -11.35 43.27 -34.03
CA ALA A 217 -12.09 42.79 -35.18
C ALA A 217 -13.56 42.48 -34.79
N PRO A 218 -14.54 42.68 -35.70
CA PRO A 218 -15.94 42.41 -35.41
C PRO A 218 -16.18 40.96 -34.98
N ALA A 219 -17.03 40.80 -33.97
CA ALA A 219 -17.40 39.49 -33.42
C ALA A 219 -18.07 38.59 -34.50
N PRO A 220 -17.74 37.28 -34.55
CA PRO A 220 -18.41 36.35 -35.45
C PRO A 220 -19.91 36.24 -35.15
N ALA A 221 -20.71 36.10 -36.21
CA ALA A 221 -22.15 35.89 -36.08
C ALA A 221 -22.48 34.60 -35.31
N PRO A 222 -23.56 34.57 -34.50
CA PRO A 222 -23.92 33.39 -33.71
C PRO A 222 -24.21 32.17 -34.60
N ALA A 223 -23.70 31.01 -34.19
CA ALA A 223 -23.97 29.75 -34.86
C ALA A 223 -25.47 29.37 -34.73
N PRO A 224 -26.06 28.70 -35.75
CA PRO A 224 -27.44 28.24 -35.69
C PRO A 224 -27.68 27.27 -34.54
N ALA A 225 -28.85 27.38 -33.90
CA ALA A 225 -29.26 26.51 -32.79
C ALA A 225 -29.32 25.03 -33.22
N PRO A 226 -28.88 24.08 -32.37
CA PRO A 226 -28.96 22.65 -32.67
C PRO A 226 -30.41 22.18 -32.83
N ALA A 227 -30.63 21.28 -33.79
CA ALA A 227 -31.92 20.63 -33.99
C ALA A 227 -32.33 19.77 -32.78
N PRO A 228 -33.63 19.64 -32.47
CA PRO A 228 -34.10 18.83 -31.35
C PRO A 228 -33.69 17.36 -31.47
N ALA A 229 -33.26 16.78 -30.35
CA ALA A 229 -32.89 15.37 -30.29
C ALA A 229 -34.11 14.45 -30.56
N PRO A 230 -33.93 13.30 -31.22
CA PRO A 230 -35.00 12.33 -31.44
C PRO A 230 -35.56 11.78 -30.13
N ALA A 231 -36.86 11.52 -30.10
CA ALA A 231 -37.54 10.93 -28.95
C ALA A 231 -36.98 9.53 -28.61
N PRO A 232 -36.86 9.16 -27.33
CA PRO A 232 -36.38 7.85 -26.92
C PRO A 232 -37.26 6.71 -27.46
N ALA A 233 -36.63 5.63 -27.90
CA ALA A 233 -37.33 4.42 -28.33
C ALA A 233 -38.06 3.74 -27.15
N PRO A 234 -39.20 3.06 -27.39
CA PRO A 234 -39.93 2.35 -26.35
C PRO A 234 -39.09 1.25 -25.69
N ALA A 235 -39.26 1.10 -24.38
CA ALA A 235 -38.57 0.06 -23.61
C ALA A 235 -38.98 -1.36 -24.07
N PRO A 236 -38.05 -2.33 -24.11
CA PRO A 236 -38.37 -3.71 -24.46
C PRO A 236 -39.35 -4.34 -23.47
N ALA A 237 -40.24 -5.20 -23.99
CA ALA A 237 -41.18 -5.94 -23.18
C ALA A 237 -40.47 -6.90 -22.20
N PRO A 238 -41.01 -7.13 -20.99
CA PRO A 238 -40.43 -8.06 -20.02
C PRO A 238 -40.31 -9.49 -20.58
N ALA A 239 -39.20 -10.16 -20.28
CA ALA A 239 -38.98 -11.54 -20.64
C ALA A 239 -39.97 -12.48 -19.90
N PRO A 240 -40.41 -13.60 -20.51
CA PRO A 240 -41.29 -14.56 -19.86
C PRO A 240 -40.64 -15.18 -18.62
N ALA A 241 -41.46 -15.44 -17.60
CA ALA A 241 -41.02 -16.09 -16.37
C ALA A 241 -40.50 -17.53 -16.64
N PRO A 242 -39.46 -18.01 -15.94
CA PRO A 242 -38.98 -19.37 -16.07
C PRO A 242 -40.04 -20.41 -15.70
N ALA A 243 -40.05 -21.54 -16.42
CA ALA A 243 -40.93 -22.66 -16.12
C ALA A 243 -40.61 -23.28 -14.74
N PRO A 244 -41.62 -23.82 -14.01
CA PRO A 244 -41.40 -24.50 -12.73
C PRO A 244 -40.45 -25.69 -12.86
N ALA A 245 -39.60 -25.89 -11.85
CA ALA A 245 -38.69 -27.02 -11.77
C ALA A 245 -39.47 -28.36 -11.66
N PRO A 246 -38.95 -29.47 -12.23
CA PRO A 246 -39.57 -30.79 -12.09
C PRO A 246 -39.63 -31.25 -10.63
N ALA A 247 -40.68 -32.01 -10.28
CA ALA A 247 -40.83 -32.60 -8.96
C ALA A 247 -39.70 -33.62 -8.66
N PRO A 248 -39.25 -33.76 -7.40
CA PRO A 248 -38.26 -34.75 -7.00
C PRO A 248 -38.71 -36.19 -7.28
N ALA A 249 -37.77 -37.04 -7.70
CA ALA A 249 -38.03 -38.46 -7.91
C ALA A 249 -38.36 -39.19 -6.57
N PRO A 250 -39.18 -40.25 -6.59
CA PRO A 250 -39.49 -41.04 -5.40
C PRO A 250 -38.24 -41.69 -4.79
N ALA A 251 -38.20 -41.78 -3.46
CA ALA A 251 -37.13 -42.45 -2.74
C ALA A 251 -37.08 -43.96 -3.07
N PRO A 252 -35.88 -44.57 -3.18
CA PRO A 252 -35.74 -46.00 -3.43
C PRO A 252 -36.27 -46.84 -2.25
N ALA A 253 -36.83 -48.01 -2.58
CA ALA A 253 -37.38 -48.96 -1.61
C ALA A 253 -36.29 -49.54 -0.68
N PRO A 254 -36.61 -49.85 0.59
CA PRO A 254 -35.66 -50.41 1.53
C PRO A 254 -35.19 -51.81 1.13
N ALA A 255 -33.89 -52.08 1.34
CA ALA A 255 -33.27 -53.37 1.06
C ALA A 255 -33.76 -54.49 2.02
N PRO A 256 -33.81 -55.77 1.60
CA PRO A 256 -34.21 -56.88 2.45
C PRO A 256 -33.26 -57.09 3.64
N ALA A 257 -33.83 -57.37 4.82
CA ALA A 257 -33.08 -57.69 6.03
C ALA A 257 -32.37 -59.05 5.92
N LEU A 258 -31.08 -59.10 6.31
CA LEU A 258 -30.30 -60.32 6.41
C LEU A 258 -30.73 -61.17 7.63
N PRO A 259 -30.64 -62.51 7.57
CA PRO A 259 -30.98 -63.39 8.68
C PRO A 259 -29.98 -63.28 9.85
N PRO A 260 -30.40 -63.57 11.10
CA PRO A 260 -29.57 -63.41 12.29
C PRO A 260 -28.41 -64.43 12.32
N THR A 261 -27.19 -63.93 12.50
CA THR A 261 -25.99 -64.70 12.80
C THR A 261 -26.04 -65.27 14.22
N ALA A 262 -25.67 -66.54 14.36
CA ALA A 262 -25.64 -67.25 15.64
C ALA A 262 -24.59 -66.69 16.61
N ALA A 263 -24.94 -66.69 17.91
CA ALA A 263 -24.13 -66.18 19.01
C ALA A 263 -22.82 -66.98 19.21
N PRO A 264 -21.69 -66.33 19.54
CA PRO A 264 -20.46 -67.02 19.90
C PRO A 264 -20.53 -67.54 21.36
N ALA A 265 -20.04 -68.76 21.57
CA ALA A 265 -19.89 -69.41 22.87
C ALA A 265 -18.76 -68.77 23.72
N PRO A 266 -18.85 -68.83 25.07
CA PRO A 266 -17.89 -68.17 25.95
C PRO A 266 -16.59 -68.98 26.14
N ALA A 267 -15.45 -68.28 26.20
CA ALA A 267 -14.19 -68.77 26.77
C ALA A 267 -14.05 -68.19 28.21
N PRO A 268 -13.49 -68.92 29.19
CA PRO A 268 -12.02 -69.04 29.35
C PRO A 268 -11.62 -70.42 30.00
N ALA A 269 -10.40 -70.82 30.34
CA ALA A 269 -9.06 -70.24 30.49
C ALA A 269 -8.06 -71.41 30.42
N VAL A 270 -6.83 -71.22 29.89
CA VAL A 270 -5.65 -71.96 30.37
C VAL A 270 -4.41 -71.07 30.31
N ASN A 271 -3.67 -71.13 31.41
CA ASN A 271 -2.46 -70.43 31.78
C ASN A 271 -1.24 -71.26 31.36
N THR A 272 -0.26 -70.71 30.64
CA THR A 272 1.11 -71.27 30.63
C THR A 272 2.17 -70.19 30.49
N ASN A 273 2.91 -70.07 31.59
CA ASN A 273 4.21 -69.47 31.74
C ASN A 273 5.25 -70.16 30.82
N SER A 274 6.27 -69.40 30.39
CA SER A 274 7.63 -69.85 30.00
C SER A 274 8.01 -69.92 28.50
N LYS A 275 8.81 -68.91 28.09
CA LYS A 275 10.26 -69.03 27.80
C LYS A 275 10.75 -69.05 26.34
N ALA A 276 11.75 -68.18 26.13
CA ALA A 276 12.75 -68.07 25.05
C ALA A 276 12.22 -67.62 23.67
N GLY A 277 12.72 -66.57 23.02
CA GLY A 277 13.97 -65.84 23.17
C GLY A 277 14.93 -66.19 22.05
N GLY A 278 15.00 -65.33 21.02
CA GLY A 278 15.99 -65.36 19.94
C GLY A 278 15.62 -66.25 18.74
N CYS A 279 16.04 -65.99 17.51
CA CYS A 279 16.68 -64.87 16.83
C CYS A 279 16.73 -65.28 15.34
N THR A 280 17.20 -64.38 14.47
CA THR A 280 17.72 -64.60 13.09
C THR A 280 16.69 -64.55 11.94
N LEU A 281 16.95 -64.04 10.73
CA LEU A 281 17.73 -62.95 10.11
C LEU A 281 17.48 -63.12 8.57
N VAL A 282 17.54 -62.01 7.81
CA VAL A 282 17.88 -61.91 6.36
C VAL A 282 16.75 -61.81 5.30
N THR A 283 16.59 -60.55 4.84
CA THR A 283 16.55 -59.97 3.47
C THR A 283 15.97 -60.76 2.28
N SER A 284 15.20 -60.16 1.36
CA SER A 284 15.60 -59.29 0.22
C SER A 284 14.40 -59.28 -0.75
N GLY A 285 14.17 -58.39 -1.72
CA GLY A 285 14.92 -57.29 -2.33
C GLY A 285 14.09 -56.70 -3.48
N ASP A 286 14.43 -55.45 -3.80
CA ASP A 286 14.40 -54.67 -5.05
C ASP A 286 13.30 -54.74 -6.15
N ALA A 287 13.12 -53.53 -6.73
CA ALA A 287 12.24 -53.01 -7.81
C ALA A 287 12.51 -53.64 -9.22
N PRO A 288 11.92 -53.24 -10.40
CA PRO A 288 11.87 -51.84 -10.93
C PRO A 288 10.76 -51.43 -11.98
N VAL A 289 10.73 -50.12 -12.30
CA VAL A 289 10.47 -49.35 -13.59
C VAL A 289 9.18 -49.44 -14.47
N ASP A 290 8.48 -48.28 -14.62
CA ASP A 290 8.10 -47.44 -15.82
C ASP A 290 7.82 -48.02 -17.24
N PRO A 291 7.23 -47.29 -18.23
CA PRO A 291 6.29 -46.13 -18.26
C PRO A 291 5.21 -46.16 -19.42
N ALA A 292 4.43 -45.06 -19.59
CA ALA A 292 4.01 -44.43 -20.87
C ALA A 292 2.53 -44.42 -21.38
N LEU A 293 2.09 -43.19 -21.70
CA LEU A 293 1.31 -42.67 -22.86
C LEU A 293 -0.24 -42.55 -22.88
N GLY A 294 -0.67 -41.30 -23.14
CA GLY A 294 -1.99 -40.84 -23.63
C GLY A 294 -2.55 -39.69 -22.77
N GLY A 295 -2.38 -38.38 -23.06
CA GLY A 295 -2.85 -37.61 -24.24
C GLY A 295 -4.39 -37.52 -24.23
N MET A 296 -5.12 -36.38 -24.24
CA MET A 296 -4.88 -34.98 -24.58
C MET A 296 -6.16 -34.14 -24.22
N ALA A 297 -6.00 -32.81 -24.08
CA ALA A 297 -6.97 -31.72 -24.37
C ALA A 297 -8.00 -31.20 -23.32
N MET A 298 -7.82 -29.93 -22.90
CA MET A 298 -8.78 -28.78 -22.94
C MET A 298 -8.19 -27.60 -22.13
N LEU A 299 -7.47 -26.66 -22.77
CA LEU A 299 -7.95 -25.35 -23.25
C LEU A 299 -8.54 -24.38 -22.20
N ALA A 300 -7.67 -23.45 -21.79
CA ALA A 300 -7.84 -22.02 -21.51
C ALA A 300 -9.21 -21.45 -21.06
N ALA A 301 -9.21 -20.78 -19.91
CA ALA A 301 -10.15 -19.70 -19.57
C ALA A 301 -9.37 -18.44 -19.16
N PHE A 302 -8.94 -17.67 -20.16
CA PHE A 302 -8.71 -16.23 -20.05
C PHE A 302 -9.94 -15.52 -20.61
N ALA A 303 -10.27 -14.36 -20.01
CA ALA A 303 -11.23 -13.34 -20.47
C ALA A 303 -12.67 -13.38 -19.92
N VAL A 304 -12.86 -12.97 -18.66
CA VAL A 304 -14.04 -12.18 -18.25
C VAL A 304 -13.62 -11.16 -17.17
N TRP A 305 -12.94 -10.08 -17.57
CA TRP A 305 -13.03 -8.78 -16.88
C TRP A 305 -12.48 -7.64 -17.77
N ARG A 306 -13.06 -7.48 -18.96
CA ARG A 306 -12.94 -6.26 -19.77
C ARG A 306 -14.31 -5.94 -20.35
N ARG A 307 -15.12 -5.19 -19.59
CA ARG A 307 -16.27 -4.39 -20.10
C ARG A 307 -16.98 -3.66 -18.95
N ARG A 308 -16.26 -2.81 -18.19
CA ARG A 308 -16.85 -1.72 -17.40
C ARG A 308 -15.80 -0.64 -17.17
N LYS A 309 -15.54 0.18 -18.20
CA LYS A 309 -14.98 1.56 -18.14
C LYS A 309 -14.63 2.00 -19.57
N ALA A 310 -15.65 2.29 -20.34
CA ALA A 310 -15.54 3.07 -21.57
C ALA A 310 -16.81 3.90 -21.73
N GLU A 311 -17.16 4.65 -20.68
CA GLU A 311 -18.27 5.62 -20.65
C GLU A 311 -18.12 6.50 -19.40
N ALA A 312 -16.97 7.15 -19.26
CA ALA A 312 -16.75 8.21 -18.25
C ALA A 312 -15.48 9.03 -18.55
N THR A 313 -15.24 9.39 -19.82
CA THR A 313 -14.25 10.41 -20.20
C THR A 313 -14.64 11.01 -21.54
N ARG A 314 -15.79 11.67 -21.58
CA ARG A 314 -16.09 12.72 -22.56
C ARG A 314 -17.06 13.74 -21.95
N SER A 315 -16.68 14.26 -20.79
CA SER A 315 -17.17 15.54 -20.28
C SER A 315 -16.03 16.14 -19.47
N ASP A 316 -15.88 17.45 -19.57
CA ASP A 316 -14.82 18.30 -18.97
C ASP A 316 -13.52 18.38 -19.75
N ASN A 317 -13.63 18.97 -20.95
CA ASN A 317 -12.59 19.88 -21.41
C ASN A 317 -13.24 21.06 -22.15
N SER A 318 -13.52 22.15 -21.43
CA SER A 318 -13.77 23.54 -21.90
C SER A 318 -13.95 24.38 -20.62
N VAL A 319 -12.87 24.89 -20.01
CA VAL A 319 -12.36 26.26 -20.23
C VAL A 319 -13.47 27.31 -20.06
N GLU A 320 -13.56 27.89 -18.85
CA GLU A 320 -14.11 29.23 -18.64
C GLU A 320 -13.10 30.26 -19.16
N THR A 321 -13.56 31.07 -20.10
CA THR A 321 -13.26 32.50 -20.23
C THR A 321 -14.56 33.25 -20.04
#